data_AF-A0A1I7U3U5-F1
#
_entry.id   AF-A0A1I7U3U5-F1
#
_cell.length_a   1.000
_cell.length_b   1.000
_cell.length_c   1.000
_cell.angle_alpha   90.00
_cell.angle_beta   90.00
_cell.angle_gamma   90.00
#
_symmetry.space_group_name_H-M   'P 1'
#
loop_
_entity.id
_entity.type
_entity.pdbx_description
1 polymer ?
#
loop_
_entity_poly.entity_id
_entity_poly.type
_entity_poly.pdbx_seq_one_letter_code
_entity_poly.pdbx_strand_id
1 'polypeptide(L)'
;MTSVLKLMQNGFPSRTSFGSLYSSYQAKLPPKLARMDPRLFAKCLFRALGLDQHDFQFGLTRVFFRAGKFSEFDQMMKQDPESMSSLIVKVNEWLVKARFRQAQYAVWSVIKLKNKIAYRIAQVTRLQSAARGHLARQRFSKQIVVYRKACALLKSSKEIKKILLRLNEASRVKYTSSAHSTIRDLEKLVAHVKLAKPEQLEKAENAYEHYVKRVSTMIADLKRQQKNDELEELERKRKEAEEKERQEAERKRREEEEKENQRRLEEQKQRDQKAHEAQLAEQIRKAAVEKEEAEKREQQERLDVMVSNRLADADGVALMPVPSAPPDSASSSMRLRRGHFDLTHWTYAELRDAINNSMVMQLLGPNIGDLKKRSPVKRLSPTTVARIMIQGIAALRDVHTLGYIHRDVKPANMCFGITQNTRHVLKLVDYGMVRRFKNPDGTRRKARNKPGFRGTLRYSSIRVHDGKEQVPADDLVSMAYSGAELLLVNLPWKLVCTEDIKQAKIDFQVPNSPFLLLTGPFFSVFCGAVFSLRSTDEPDHSSLQALLTDMTGGKSLREAYDWEENYRDTFGSSTTESV
;
A
#
# COMPACT_ATOMS: atom_id res chain seq x y z
N MET A 1 -8.46 -9.26 25.02
CA MET A 1 -8.89 -9.61 26.39
C MET A 1 -9.92 -10.71 26.27
N THR A 2 -9.69 -11.87 26.89
CA THR A 2 -10.68 -12.94 27.02
C THR A 2 -11.69 -12.60 28.12
N SER A 3 -12.97 -12.93 27.91
CA SER A 3 -13.99 -12.79 28.95
C SER A 3 -13.78 -13.83 30.05
N VAL A 4 -14.02 -13.47 31.31
CA VAL A 4 -13.86 -14.37 32.47
C VAL A 4 -14.75 -15.62 32.33
N LEU A 5 -15.98 -15.46 31.82
CA LEU A 5 -16.89 -16.57 31.51
C LEU A 5 -16.26 -17.59 30.55
N LYS A 6 -15.51 -17.10 29.55
CA LYS A 6 -14.81 -17.94 28.56
C LYS A 6 -13.53 -18.61 29.13
N LEU A 7 -13.09 -18.23 30.33
CA LEU A 7 -12.03 -18.95 31.06
C LEU A 7 -12.63 -20.02 31.97
N MET A 8 -13.77 -19.73 32.60
CA MET A 8 -14.51 -20.70 33.41
C MET A 8 -15.02 -21.87 32.54
N GLN A 9 -15.61 -21.59 31.37
CA GLN A 9 -15.98 -22.62 30.38
C GLN A 9 -14.79 -23.45 29.86
N ASN A 10 -13.57 -22.94 29.98
CA ASN A 10 -12.34 -23.65 29.57
C ASN A 10 -11.71 -24.46 30.73
N GLY A 11 -12.40 -24.65 31.86
CA GLY A 11 -11.98 -25.56 32.94
C GLY A 11 -11.11 -24.93 34.03
N PHE A 12 -11.22 -23.61 34.27
CA PHE A 12 -10.51 -22.90 35.34
C PHE A 12 -11.46 -22.43 36.47
N PRO A 13 -11.92 -23.31 37.39
CA PRO A 13 -12.92 -22.98 38.40
C PRO A 13 -12.35 -22.19 39.60
N SER A 14 -11.12 -22.48 40.01
CA SER A 14 -10.55 -21.95 41.26
C SER A 14 -10.01 -20.52 41.06
N ARG A 15 -10.43 -19.58 41.91
CA ARG A 15 -10.14 -18.14 41.78
C ARG A 15 -9.50 -17.55 43.04
N THR A 16 -8.35 -16.89 42.91
CA THR A 16 -7.67 -16.25 44.05
C THR A 16 -7.23 -14.83 43.71
N SER A 17 -7.40 -13.88 44.65
CA SER A 17 -6.94 -12.50 44.51
C SER A 17 -5.42 -12.41 44.62
N PHE A 18 -4.77 -11.61 43.76
CA PHE A 18 -3.33 -11.37 43.88
C PHE A 18 -2.95 -10.85 45.27
N GLY A 19 -3.73 -9.91 45.82
CA GLY A 19 -3.49 -9.36 47.15
C GLY A 19 -3.69 -10.38 48.27
N SER A 20 -4.68 -11.27 48.15
CA SER A 20 -4.91 -12.33 49.16
C SER A 20 -3.77 -13.34 49.15
N LEU A 21 -3.37 -13.82 47.96
CA LEU A 21 -2.27 -14.77 47.81
C LEU A 21 -0.93 -14.16 48.24
N TYR A 22 -0.73 -12.86 48.00
CA TYR A 22 0.41 -12.12 48.50
C TYR A 22 0.42 -12.07 50.03
N SER A 23 -0.63 -11.55 50.66
CA SER A 23 -0.69 -11.42 52.13
C SER A 23 -0.61 -12.75 52.88
N SER A 24 -1.17 -13.85 52.33
CA SER A 24 -1.06 -15.19 52.94
C SER A 24 0.38 -15.73 53.00
N TYR A 25 1.29 -15.27 52.12
CA TYR A 25 2.67 -15.76 52.07
C TYR A 25 3.72 -14.69 52.37
N GLN A 26 3.36 -13.40 52.41
CA GLN A 26 4.25 -12.26 52.67
C GLN A 26 5.06 -12.42 53.96
N ALA A 27 4.46 -12.97 55.01
CA ALA A 27 5.12 -13.20 56.31
C ALA A 27 6.20 -14.31 56.28
N LYS A 28 6.21 -15.19 55.28
CA LYS A 28 7.20 -16.28 55.11
C LYS A 28 8.35 -15.92 54.15
N LEU A 29 8.44 -14.67 53.67
CA LEU A 29 9.29 -14.29 52.53
C LEU A 29 10.38 -13.27 52.89
N PRO A 30 11.59 -13.35 52.28
CA PRO A 30 12.64 -12.37 52.47
C PRO A 30 12.21 -10.94 52.08
N PRO A 31 12.70 -9.89 52.75
CA PRO A 31 12.26 -8.51 52.56
C PRO A 31 12.52 -7.92 51.16
N LYS A 32 13.36 -8.56 50.33
CA LYS A 32 13.54 -8.22 48.91
C LYS A 32 12.40 -8.73 48.01
N LEU A 33 11.76 -9.84 48.37
CA LEU A 33 10.60 -10.40 47.65
C LEU A 33 9.28 -9.85 48.23
N ALA A 34 9.20 -9.65 49.55
CA ALA A 34 8.05 -9.05 50.25
C ALA A 34 7.83 -7.54 50.00
N ARG A 35 8.49 -6.97 48.98
CA ARG A 35 8.30 -5.60 48.45
C ARG A 35 7.91 -5.59 46.95
N MET A 36 7.63 -6.75 46.34
CA MET A 36 7.33 -6.85 44.91
C MET A 36 5.84 -6.66 44.61
N ASP A 37 5.52 -6.20 43.39
CA ASP A 37 4.14 -6.17 42.90
C ASP A 37 3.48 -7.57 43.04
N PRO A 38 2.30 -7.68 43.67
CA PRO A 38 1.62 -8.97 43.91
C PRO A 38 1.39 -9.83 42.66
N ARG A 39 1.21 -9.21 41.49
CA ARG A 39 0.99 -9.93 40.23
C ARG A 39 2.30 -10.43 39.61
N LEU A 40 3.38 -9.65 39.69
CA LEU A 40 4.72 -10.10 39.33
C LEU A 40 5.20 -11.20 40.28
N PHE A 41 4.99 -11.04 41.59
CA PHE A 41 5.30 -12.04 42.61
C PHE A 41 4.65 -13.40 42.29
N ALA A 42 3.32 -13.43 42.13
CA ALA A 42 2.58 -14.64 41.79
C ALA A 42 3.11 -15.30 40.49
N LYS A 43 3.46 -14.50 39.48
CA LYS A 43 4.04 -14.97 38.20
C LYS A 43 5.43 -15.59 38.33
N CYS A 44 6.20 -15.22 39.33
CA CYS A 44 7.48 -15.86 39.62
C CYS A 44 7.26 -17.16 40.41
N LEU A 45 6.41 -17.10 41.45
CA LEU A 45 6.14 -18.22 42.34
C LEU A 45 5.60 -19.45 41.59
N PHE A 46 4.56 -19.29 40.76
CA PHE A 46 3.97 -20.42 40.03
C PHE A 46 4.96 -21.07 39.06
N ARG A 47 5.86 -20.30 38.46
CA ARG A 47 6.91 -20.81 37.56
C ARG A 47 8.09 -21.45 38.28
N ALA A 48 8.42 -21.00 39.49
CA ALA A 48 9.39 -21.69 40.35
C ALA A 48 8.86 -23.04 40.87
N LEU A 49 7.54 -23.16 41.01
CA LEU A 49 6.80 -24.39 41.31
C LEU A 49 6.54 -25.29 40.08
N GLY A 50 6.97 -24.89 38.87
CA GLY A 50 6.80 -25.70 37.66
C GLY A 50 5.39 -25.70 37.05
N LEU A 51 4.45 -24.90 37.56
CA LEU A 51 3.13 -24.71 36.93
C LEU A 51 3.30 -23.95 35.61
N ASP A 52 2.55 -24.35 34.59
CA ASP A 52 2.68 -23.77 33.25
C ASP A 52 1.41 -23.02 32.78
N GLN A 53 1.47 -22.45 31.57
CA GLN A 53 0.38 -21.66 30.98
C GLN A 53 -0.92 -22.44 30.70
N HIS A 54 -0.91 -23.76 30.93
CA HIS A 54 -2.07 -24.65 30.86
C HIS A 54 -2.73 -24.89 32.23
N ASP A 55 -2.02 -24.63 33.35
CA ASP A 55 -2.50 -24.86 34.72
C ASP A 55 -3.11 -23.62 35.36
N PHE A 56 -2.65 -22.42 34.99
CA PHE A 56 -3.17 -21.15 35.50
C PHE A 56 -3.24 -20.07 34.42
N GLN A 57 -4.14 -19.10 34.62
CA GLN A 57 -4.28 -17.94 33.76
C GLN A 57 -4.48 -16.65 34.56
N PHE A 58 -3.80 -15.57 34.14
CA PHE A 58 -3.90 -14.27 34.79
C PHE A 58 -5.05 -13.43 34.26
N GLY A 59 -6.01 -13.11 35.14
CA GLY A 59 -6.91 -12.00 34.94
C GLY A 59 -6.25 -10.65 35.19
N LEU A 60 -7.07 -9.60 35.27
CA LEU A 60 -6.63 -8.24 35.62
C LEU A 60 -6.31 -8.12 37.13
N THR A 61 -7.11 -8.74 38.00
CA THR A 61 -7.02 -8.61 39.47
C THR A 61 -7.03 -9.94 40.23
N ARG A 62 -7.11 -11.07 39.51
CA ARG A 62 -7.19 -12.43 40.07
C ARG A 62 -6.39 -13.42 39.22
N VAL A 63 -5.93 -14.50 39.87
CA VAL A 63 -5.44 -15.72 39.23
C VAL A 63 -6.61 -16.69 39.11
N PHE A 64 -6.68 -17.41 37.99
CA PHE A 64 -7.56 -18.55 37.78
C PHE A 64 -6.70 -19.81 37.65
N PHE A 65 -7.05 -20.88 38.35
CA PHE A 65 -6.37 -22.17 38.28
C PHE A 65 -7.30 -23.24 37.72
N ARG A 66 -6.72 -24.21 37.01
CA ARG A 66 -7.39 -25.45 36.62
C ARG A 66 -7.77 -26.25 37.87
N ALA A 67 -8.76 -27.13 37.75
CA ALA A 67 -9.21 -27.99 38.86
C ALA A 67 -8.04 -28.75 39.51
N GLY A 68 -8.05 -28.91 40.85
CA GLY A 68 -6.98 -29.55 41.62
C GLY A 68 -5.69 -28.72 41.82
N LYS A 69 -5.27 -27.92 40.84
CA LYS A 69 -3.98 -27.21 40.88
C LYS A 69 -3.85 -26.13 41.96
N PHE A 70 -4.96 -25.57 42.45
CA PHE A 70 -4.90 -24.64 43.58
C PHE A 70 -4.67 -25.35 44.94
N SER A 71 -5.20 -26.57 45.13
CA SER A 71 -4.98 -27.35 46.35
C SER A 71 -3.58 -27.97 46.39
N GLU A 72 -3.05 -28.45 45.25
CA GLU A 72 -1.63 -28.84 45.14
C GLU A 72 -0.70 -27.67 45.54
N PHE A 73 -0.95 -26.48 44.99
CA PHE A 73 -0.20 -25.25 45.30
C PHE A 73 -0.24 -24.90 46.80
N ASP A 74 -1.43 -24.90 47.41
CA ASP A 74 -1.61 -24.53 48.83
C ASP A 74 -1.00 -25.59 49.77
N GLN A 75 -0.99 -26.87 49.38
CA GLN A 75 -0.33 -27.95 50.11
C GLN A 75 1.20 -27.82 50.05
N MET A 76 1.79 -27.60 48.85
CA MET A 76 3.24 -27.39 48.70
C MET A 76 3.74 -26.15 49.46
N MET A 77 2.94 -25.09 49.54
CA MET A 77 3.29 -23.86 50.30
C MET A 77 3.10 -23.99 51.83
N LYS A 78 2.55 -25.12 52.29
CA LYS A 78 2.41 -25.49 53.71
C LYS A 78 3.43 -26.52 54.18
N GLN A 79 4.11 -27.20 53.26
CA GLN A 79 5.24 -28.12 53.54
C GLN A 79 6.54 -27.34 53.89
N ASP A 80 7.60 -28.09 54.19
CA ASP A 80 8.69 -27.67 55.09
C ASP A 80 9.50 -26.40 54.70
N PRO A 81 10.11 -25.72 55.70
CA PRO A 81 10.88 -24.48 55.49
C PRO A 81 12.02 -24.58 54.45
N GLU A 82 12.61 -25.76 54.28
CA GLU A 82 13.67 -26.00 53.30
C GLU A 82 13.15 -25.91 51.85
N SER A 83 11.95 -26.44 51.60
CA SER A 83 11.28 -26.35 50.29
C SER A 83 11.00 -24.90 49.90
N MET A 84 10.56 -24.08 50.87
CA MET A 84 10.37 -22.64 50.68
C MET A 84 11.68 -21.94 50.25
N SER A 85 12.80 -22.33 50.86
CA SER A 85 14.13 -21.77 50.59
C SER A 85 14.63 -22.10 49.18
N SER A 86 14.44 -23.35 48.73
CA SER A 86 14.73 -23.77 47.34
C SER A 86 13.91 -22.98 46.31
N LEU A 87 12.62 -22.76 46.59
CA LEU A 87 11.73 -21.97 45.72
C LEU A 87 12.15 -20.51 45.63
N ILE A 88 12.60 -19.91 46.73
CA ILE A 88 13.12 -18.52 46.77
C ILE A 88 14.33 -18.35 45.84
N VAL A 89 15.25 -19.32 45.77
CA VAL A 89 16.41 -19.27 44.84
C VAL A 89 15.93 -19.31 43.39
N LYS A 90 15.06 -20.28 43.04
CA LYS A 90 14.47 -20.42 41.69
C LYS A 90 13.70 -19.16 41.24
N VAL A 91 12.96 -18.52 42.14
CA VAL A 91 12.28 -17.24 41.91
C VAL A 91 13.25 -16.13 41.54
N ASN A 92 14.37 -15.99 42.28
CA ASN A 92 15.35 -14.92 42.05
C ASN A 92 16.12 -15.11 40.73
N GLU A 93 16.55 -16.33 40.41
CA GLU A 93 17.12 -16.65 39.10
C GLU A 93 16.17 -16.30 37.95
N TRP A 94 14.90 -16.74 38.07
CA TRP A 94 13.91 -16.48 37.03
C TRP A 94 13.66 -14.98 36.86
N LEU A 95 13.64 -14.20 37.94
CA LEU A 95 13.49 -12.75 37.91
C LEU A 95 14.61 -12.04 37.14
N VAL A 96 15.87 -12.42 37.35
CA VAL A 96 17.00 -11.88 36.57
C VAL A 96 16.85 -12.26 35.09
N LYS A 97 16.62 -13.55 34.81
CA LYS A 97 16.39 -14.09 33.46
C LYS A 97 15.14 -13.49 32.77
N ALA A 98 14.18 -12.95 33.53
CA ALA A 98 12.98 -12.28 33.00
C ALA A 98 13.22 -10.78 32.75
N ARG A 99 13.84 -10.06 33.68
CA ARG A 99 14.19 -8.63 33.55
C ARG A 99 15.13 -8.39 32.37
N PHE A 100 16.15 -9.24 32.19
CA PHE A 100 17.07 -9.15 31.05
C PHE A 100 16.34 -9.32 29.71
N ARG A 101 15.43 -10.30 29.60
CA ARG A 101 14.58 -10.47 28.41
C ARG A 101 13.65 -9.28 28.18
N GLN A 102 13.10 -8.66 29.23
CA GLN A 102 12.32 -7.42 29.08
C GLN A 102 13.16 -6.27 28.52
N ALA A 103 14.41 -6.10 28.96
CA ALA A 103 15.33 -5.10 28.41
C ALA A 103 15.64 -5.38 26.92
N GLN A 104 15.92 -6.64 26.55
CA GLN A 104 16.10 -7.04 25.14
C GLN A 104 14.87 -6.71 24.28
N TYR A 105 13.65 -7.02 24.75
CA TYR A 105 12.42 -6.68 24.04
C TYR A 105 12.17 -5.17 23.94
N ALA A 106 12.55 -4.38 24.95
CA ALA A 106 12.45 -2.93 24.91
C ALA A 106 13.38 -2.34 23.83
N VAL A 107 14.67 -2.73 23.83
CA VAL A 107 15.66 -2.32 22.82
C VAL A 107 15.19 -2.71 21.41
N TRP A 108 14.73 -3.96 21.21
CA TRP A 108 14.25 -4.42 19.90
C TRP A 108 12.98 -3.69 19.45
N SER A 109 12.12 -3.27 20.38
CA SER A 109 10.93 -2.45 20.10
C SER A 109 11.32 -1.04 19.65
N VAL A 110 12.31 -0.41 20.30
CA VAL A 110 12.84 0.91 19.90
C VAL A 110 13.47 0.86 18.50
N ILE A 111 14.28 -0.16 18.20
CA ILE A 111 14.87 -0.37 16.87
C ILE A 111 13.77 -0.56 15.80
N LYS A 112 12.77 -1.40 16.07
CA LYS A 112 11.62 -1.60 15.17
C LYS A 112 10.82 -0.31 14.97
N LEU A 113 10.66 0.53 16.01
CA LEU A 113 9.96 1.80 15.91
C LEU A 113 10.74 2.82 15.06
N LYS A 114 12.05 2.98 15.29
CA LYS A 114 12.95 3.82 14.47
C LYS A 114 12.83 3.47 12.98
N ASN A 115 12.96 2.19 12.65
CA ASN A 115 12.91 1.72 11.27
C ASN A 115 11.51 1.92 10.65
N LYS A 116 10.43 1.75 11.44
CA LYS A 116 9.04 1.99 11.01
C LYS A 116 8.74 3.48 10.76
N ILE A 117 9.35 4.39 11.51
CA ILE A 117 9.26 5.84 11.29
C ILE A 117 9.96 6.21 9.98
N ALA A 118 11.22 5.78 9.79
CA ALA A 118 11.97 6.04 8.56
C ALA A 118 11.26 5.51 7.31
N TYR A 119 10.73 4.27 7.36
CA TYR A 119 9.93 3.69 6.28
C TYR A 119 8.67 4.52 5.98
N ARG A 120 7.95 4.99 7.00
CA ARG A 120 6.74 5.81 6.83
C ARG A 120 7.04 7.15 6.16
N ILE A 121 8.13 7.82 6.55
CA ILE A 121 8.58 9.07 5.90
C ILE A 121 8.82 8.82 4.41
N ALA A 122 9.55 7.75 4.05
CA ALA A 122 9.82 7.40 2.65
C ALA A 122 8.53 7.11 1.83
N GLN A 123 7.52 6.47 2.41
CA GLN A 123 6.24 6.27 1.71
C GLN A 123 5.42 7.57 1.60
N VAL A 124 5.46 8.47 2.60
CA VAL A 124 4.81 9.78 2.50
C VAL A 124 5.41 10.60 1.36
N THR A 125 6.74 10.63 1.20
CA THR A 125 7.40 11.31 0.08
C THR A 125 6.97 10.74 -1.28
N ARG A 126 6.81 9.41 -1.39
CA ARG A 126 6.32 8.75 -2.61
C ARG A 126 4.85 9.07 -2.92
N LEU A 127 3.99 9.11 -1.90
CA LEU A 127 2.59 9.50 -2.06
C LEU A 127 2.46 10.98 -2.46
N GLN A 128 3.25 11.86 -1.84
CA GLN A 128 3.29 13.29 -2.18
C GLN A 128 3.82 13.53 -3.60
N SER A 129 4.86 12.82 -4.05
CA SER A 129 5.37 12.98 -5.42
C SER A 129 4.40 12.41 -6.47
N ALA A 130 3.74 11.28 -6.18
CA ALA A 130 2.68 10.74 -7.02
C ALA A 130 1.48 11.69 -7.15
N ALA A 131 0.99 12.25 -6.03
CA ALA A 131 -0.12 13.19 -6.00
C ALA A 131 0.22 14.51 -6.70
N ARG A 132 1.38 15.12 -6.39
CA ARG A 132 1.87 16.33 -7.10
C ARG A 132 2.02 16.06 -8.60
N GLY A 133 2.54 14.90 -8.98
CA GLY A 133 2.66 14.49 -10.38
C GLY A 133 1.31 14.27 -11.08
N HIS A 134 0.28 13.80 -10.36
CA HIS A 134 -1.09 13.68 -10.88
C HIS A 134 -1.72 15.05 -11.12
N LEU A 135 -1.68 15.93 -10.12
CA LEU A 135 -2.19 17.31 -10.21
C LEU A 135 -1.50 18.10 -11.33
N ALA A 136 -0.18 17.96 -11.48
CA ALA A 136 0.57 18.56 -12.58
C ALA A 136 0.15 18.00 -13.94
N ARG A 137 -0.08 16.67 -14.06
CA ARG A 137 -0.58 16.06 -15.30
C ARG A 137 -2.00 16.48 -15.67
N GLN A 138 -2.87 16.74 -14.68
CA GLN A 138 -4.19 17.33 -14.94
C GLN A 138 -4.07 18.77 -15.42
N ARG A 139 -3.43 19.65 -14.61
CA ARG A 139 -3.33 21.10 -14.88
C ARG A 139 -2.60 21.44 -16.17
N PHE A 140 -1.55 20.69 -16.51
CA PHE A 140 -0.72 20.92 -17.70
C PHE A 140 -0.95 19.85 -18.80
N SER A 141 -2.06 19.12 -18.75
CA SER A 141 -2.42 18.03 -19.67
C SER A 141 -2.21 18.41 -21.15
N LYS A 142 -2.88 19.47 -21.62
CA LYS A 142 -2.76 19.98 -23.00
C LYS A 142 -1.30 20.33 -23.35
N GLN A 143 -0.62 21.07 -22.47
CA GLN A 143 0.78 21.50 -22.68
C GLN A 143 1.75 20.32 -22.77
N ILE A 144 1.56 19.27 -21.97
CA ILE A 144 2.35 18.03 -22.03
C ILE A 144 2.12 17.30 -23.37
N VAL A 145 0.90 17.32 -23.92
CA VAL A 145 0.61 16.73 -25.24
C VAL A 145 1.30 17.52 -26.35
N VAL A 146 1.14 18.85 -26.41
CA VAL A 146 1.79 19.70 -27.43
C VAL A 146 3.31 19.63 -27.32
N TYR A 147 3.88 19.62 -26.11
CA TYR A 147 5.32 19.47 -25.90
C TYR A 147 5.84 18.11 -26.41
N ARG A 148 5.12 17.02 -26.14
CA ARG A 148 5.46 15.68 -26.67
C ARG A 148 5.38 15.63 -28.20
N LYS A 149 4.32 16.20 -28.80
CA LYS A 149 4.16 16.35 -30.26
C LYS A 149 5.36 17.10 -30.87
N ALA A 150 5.75 18.25 -30.30
CA ALA A 150 6.86 19.06 -30.78
C ALA A 150 8.23 18.37 -30.62
N CYS A 151 8.48 17.71 -29.48
CA CYS A 151 9.69 16.92 -29.27
C CYS A 151 9.80 15.72 -30.22
N ALA A 152 8.69 15.08 -30.58
CA ALA A 152 8.66 14.02 -31.59
C ALA A 152 8.98 14.56 -33.00
N LEU A 153 8.45 15.73 -33.36
CA LEU A 153 8.77 16.40 -34.63
C LEU A 153 10.24 16.83 -34.70
N LEU A 154 10.82 17.34 -33.60
CA LEU A 154 12.25 17.66 -33.50
C LEU A 154 13.15 16.40 -33.48
N LYS A 155 12.62 15.23 -33.10
CA LYS A 155 13.33 13.95 -33.29
C LYS A 155 13.29 13.52 -34.76
N SER A 156 12.14 13.66 -35.41
CA SER A 156 11.95 13.34 -36.84
C SER A 156 12.75 14.27 -37.76
N SER A 157 12.94 15.55 -37.39
CA SER A 157 13.77 16.47 -38.16
C SER A 157 15.27 16.12 -38.15
N LYS A 158 15.72 15.19 -37.29
CA LYS A 158 17.07 14.59 -37.39
C LYS A 158 17.18 13.62 -38.57
N GLU A 159 16.09 13.14 -39.14
CA GLU A 159 16.09 12.35 -40.39
C GLU A 159 16.40 13.22 -41.61
N ILE A 160 15.99 14.50 -41.61
CA ILE A 160 16.42 15.46 -42.64
C ILE A 160 17.95 15.54 -42.70
N LYS A 161 18.63 15.60 -41.54
CA LYS A 161 20.11 15.55 -41.49
C LYS A 161 20.69 14.24 -42.03
N LYS A 162 20.00 13.10 -41.88
CA LYS A 162 20.43 11.82 -42.49
C LYS A 162 20.24 11.78 -44.01
N ILE A 163 19.18 12.39 -44.54
CA ILE A 163 18.91 12.44 -45.99
C ILE A 163 19.89 13.42 -46.67
N LEU A 164 20.20 14.56 -46.05
CA LEU A 164 21.22 15.50 -46.55
C LEU A 164 22.61 14.87 -46.71
N LEU A 165 22.97 13.89 -45.88
CA LEU A 165 24.22 13.12 -45.99
C LEU A 165 24.24 12.10 -47.14
N ARG A 166 23.10 11.86 -47.81
CA ARG A 166 22.95 10.94 -48.96
C ARG A 166 22.78 11.66 -50.30
N LEU A 167 22.38 12.93 -50.29
CA LEU A 167 22.26 13.76 -51.49
C LEU A 167 23.63 14.13 -52.07
N ASN A 168 23.66 14.39 -53.38
CA ASN A 168 24.84 14.87 -54.10
C ASN A 168 25.26 16.27 -53.60
N GLU A 169 26.46 16.74 -53.96
CA GLU A 169 27.05 17.94 -53.37
C GLU A 169 26.25 19.23 -53.69
N ALA A 170 25.78 19.38 -54.93
CA ALA A 170 24.97 20.53 -55.34
C ALA A 170 23.58 20.56 -54.64
N SER A 171 22.89 19.42 -54.63
CA SER A 171 21.64 19.20 -53.89
C SER A 171 21.84 19.46 -52.39
N ARG A 172 22.93 18.96 -51.80
CA ARG A 172 23.26 19.15 -50.38
C ARG A 172 23.43 20.63 -50.04
N VAL A 173 24.21 21.40 -50.80
CA VAL A 173 24.38 22.84 -50.56
C VAL A 173 23.03 23.57 -50.61
N LYS A 174 22.22 23.32 -51.65
CA LYS A 174 20.89 23.94 -51.85
C LYS A 174 19.95 23.74 -50.65
N TYR A 175 19.82 22.51 -50.13
CA TYR A 175 18.87 22.22 -49.05
C TYR A 175 19.42 22.39 -47.63
N THR A 176 20.75 22.41 -47.43
CA THR A 176 21.37 22.49 -46.08
C THR A 176 20.97 23.74 -45.29
N SER A 177 20.88 24.91 -45.95
CA SER A 177 20.50 26.17 -45.29
C SER A 177 19.04 26.17 -44.83
N SER A 178 18.12 25.71 -45.70
CA SER A 178 16.69 25.60 -45.38
C SER A 178 16.41 24.61 -44.25
N ALA A 179 17.12 23.46 -44.27
CA ALA A 179 17.05 22.47 -43.20
C ALA A 179 17.54 23.02 -41.85
N HIS A 180 18.65 23.78 -41.84
CA HIS A 180 19.17 24.36 -40.60
C HIS A 180 18.30 25.49 -40.03
N SER A 181 17.64 26.32 -40.86
CA SER A 181 16.55 27.20 -40.37
C SER A 181 15.45 26.37 -39.73
N THR A 182 14.89 25.41 -40.48
CA THR A 182 13.71 24.64 -40.03
C THR A 182 13.97 23.91 -38.72
N ILE A 183 15.18 23.37 -38.50
CA ILE A 183 15.57 22.73 -37.24
C ILE A 183 15.71 23.77 -36.10
N ARG A 184 16.38 24.91 -36.34
CA ARG A 184 16.53 25.99 -35.34
C ARG A 184 15.18 26.55 -34.91
N ASP A 185 14.23 26.64 -35.83
CA ASP A 185 12.88 27.17 -35.56
C ASP A 185 11.99 26.15 -34.82
N LEU A 186 12.19 24.84 -35.05
CA LEU A 186 11.63 23.78 -34.21
C LEU A 186 12.21 23.77 -32.79
N GLU A 187 13.51 24.05 -32.62
CA GLU A 187 14.15 24.15 -31.30
C GLU A 187 13.57 25.33 -30.50
N LYS A 188 13.36 26.49 -31.14
CA LYS A 188 12.62 27.63 -30.56
C LYS A 188 11.19 27.24 -30.17
N LEU A 189 10.46 26.52 -31.02
CA LEU A 189 9.10 26.06 -30.72
C LEU A 189 9.06 25.19 -29.47
N VAL A 190 9.94 24.19 -29.37
CA VAL A 190 10.04 23.30 -28.19
C VAL A 190 10.38 24.09 -26.92
N ALA A 191 11.28 25.07 -26.99
CA ALA A 191 11.58 25.96 -25.88
C ALA A 191 10.39 26.84 -25.48
N HIS A 192 9.65 27.39 -26.46
CA HIS A 192 8.47 28.21 -26.22
C HIS A 192 7.33 27.41 -25.56
N VAL A 193 6.98 26.23 -26.09
CA VAL A 193 5.94 25.36 -25.51
C VAL A 193 6.26 24.96 -24.06
N LYS A 194 7.55 24.82 -23.71
CA LYS A 194 7.99 24.50 -22.34
C LYS A 194 7.75 25.63 -21.33
N LEU A 195 7.69 26.89 -21.79
CA LEU A 195 7.55 28.09 -20.94
C LEU A 195 6.21 28.82 -21.13
N ALA A 196 5.43 28.47 -22.15
CA ALA A 196 4.16 29.10 -22.48
C ALA A 196 3.14 29.05 -21.33
N LYS A 197 2.38 30.13 -21.16
CA LYS A 197 1.17 30.16 -20.33
C LYS A 197 0.01 29.43 -21.02
N PRO A 198 -1.03 28.98 -20.29
CA PRO A 198 -2.19 28.30 -20.89
C PRO A 198 -2.86 29.10 -22.02
N GLU A 199 -2.96 30.43 -21.89
CA GLU A 199 -3.52 31.34 -22.91
C GLU A 199 -2.72 31.34 -24.24
N GLN A 200 -1.44 30.96 -24.21
CA GLN A 200 -0.56 30.99 -25.39
C GLN A 200 -0.51 29.63 -26.11
N LEU A 201 -1.14 28.59 -25.55
CA LEU A 201 -0.97 27.22 -26.02
C LEU A 201 -1.58 26.98 -27.41
N GLU A 202 -2.72 27.62 -27.71
CA GLU A 202 -3.41 27.54 -29.00
C GLU A 202 -2.56 28.14 -30.14
N LYS A 203 -1.92 29.28 -29.90
CA LYS A 203 -0.95 29.88 -30.84
C LYS A 203 0.25 28.95 -31.09
N ALA A 204 0.68 28.21 -30.07
CA ALA A 204 1.77 27.24 -30.19
C ALA A 204 1.35 25.93 -30.89
N GLU A 205 0.09 25.49 -30.77
CA GLU A 205 -0.45 24.33 -31.49
C GLU A 205 -0.66 24.65 -32.98
N ASN A 206 -1.16 25.85 -33.31
CA ASN A 206 -1.23 26.35 -34.69
C ASN A 206 0.17 26.49 -35.32
N ALA A 207 1.16 27.00 -34.57
CA ALA A 207 2.55 27.04 -35.02
C ALA A 207 3.11 25.62 -35.24
N TYR A 208 2.81 24.67 -34.34
CA TYR A 208 3.20 23.27 -34.50
C TYR A 208 2.64 22.67 -35.80
N GLU A 209 1.36 22.86 -36.14
CA GLU A 209 0.80 22.35 -37.41
C GLU A 209 1.47 22.94 -38.65
N HIS A 210 1.79 24.23 -38.64
CA HIS A 210 2.55 24.87 -39.71
C HIS A 210 3.95 24.23 -39.88
N TYR A 211 4.65 23.97 -38.76
CA TYR A 211 5.95 23.28 -38.82
C TYR A 211 5.83 21.80 -39.21
N VAL A 212 4.76 21.09 -38.83
CA VAL A 212 4.48 19.73 -39.33
C VAL A 212 4.38 19.74 -40.85
N LYS A 213 3.54 20.62 -41.41
CA LYS A 213 3.35 20.76 -42.87
C LYS A 213 4.69 21.05 -43.57
N ARG A 214 5.43 22.06 -43.12
CA ARG A 214 6.76 22.44 -43.66
C ARG A 214 7.78 21.29 -43.59
N VAL A 215 7.81 20.53 -42.50
CA VAL A 215 8.70 19.36 -42.36
C VAL A 215 8.27 18.22 -43.28
N SER A 216 6.98 17.93 -43.41
CA SER A 216 6.50 16.86 -44.30
C SER A 216 6.77 17.16 -45.77
N THR A 217 6.53 18.39 -46.24
CA THR A 217 6.84 18.80 -47.62
C THR A 217 8.33 18.71 -47.88
N MET A 218 9.17 19.28 -47.01
CA MET A 218 10.63 19.24 -47.19
C MET A 218 11.20 17.81 -47.15
N ILE A 219 10.62 16.88 -46.37
CA ILE A 219 11.01 15.46 -46.42
C ILE A 219 10.57 14.79 -47.72
N ALA A 220 9.41 15.15 -48.29
CA ALA A 220 8.97 14.65 -49.60
C ALA A 220 9.88 15.18 -50.72
N ASP A 221 10.20 16.47 -50.72
CA ASP A 221 11.09 17.12 -51.69
C ASP A 221 12.50 16.51 -51.63
N LEU A 222 13.06 16.34 -50.43
CA LEU A 222 14.37 15.70 -50.24
C LEU A 222 14.40 14.24 -50.72
N LYS A 223 13.32 13.47 -50.51
CA LYS A 223 13.21 12.09 -51.03
C LYS A 223 13.02 12.05 -52.55
N ARG A 224 12.34 13.03 -53.13
CA ARG A 224 12.22 13.19 -54.59
C ARG A 224 13.57 13.55 -55.20
N GLN A 225 14.28 14.51 -54.61
CA GLN A 225 15.63 14.88 -55.04
C GLN A 225 16.60 13.69 -54.89
N GLN A 226 16.54 12.92 -53.80
CA GLN A 226 17.41 11.74 -53.63
C GLN A 226 17.21 10.73 -54.78
N LYS A 227 15.96 10.47 -55.19
CA LYS A 227 15.69 9.61 -56.36
C LYS A 227 16.18 10.19 -57.68
N ASN A 228 16.14 11.51 -57.85
CA ASN A 228 16.67 12.17 -59.04
C ASN A 228 18.21 12.09 -59.05
N ASP A 229 18.88 12.42 -57.94
CA ASP A 229 20.33 12.30 -57.77
C ASP A 229 20.80 10.83 -58.03
N GLU A 230 20.07 9.83 -57.53
CA GLU A 230 20.32 8.39 -57.77
C GLU A 230 20.14 8.00 -59.26
N LEU A 231 19.15 8.57 -59.95
CA LEU A 231 18.89 8.33 -61.37
C LEU A 231 19.95 9.00 -62.27
N GLU A 232 20.35 10.22 -61.95
CA GLU A 232 21.44 10.95 -62.62
C GLU A 232 22.77 10.19 -62.48
N GLU A 233 23.08 9.64 -61.30
CA GLU A 233 24.27 8.82 -61.10
C GLU A 233 24.23 7.50 -61.90
N LEU A 234 23.06 6.86 -61.98
CA LEU A 234 22.85 5.67 -62.82
C LEU A 234 23.00 5.97 -64.32
N GLU A 235 22.43 7.08 -64.80
CA GLU A 235 22.62 7.52 -66.18
C GLU A 235 24.08 7.85 -66.49
N ARG A 236 24.79 8.53 -65.57
CA ARG A 236 26.20 8.86 -65.76
C ARG A 236 27.05 7.60 -65.81
N LYS A 237 26.82 6.64 -64.90
CA LYS A 237 27.47 5.32 -64.92
C LYS A 237 27.17 4.52 -66.18
N ARG A 238 25.93 4.59 -66.70
CA ARG A 238 25.57 3.96 -67.98
C ARG A 238 26.33 4.58 -69.16
N LYS A 239 26.42 5.91 -69.21
CA LYS A 239 27.18 6.64 -70.24
C LYS A 239 28.69 6.34 -70.13
N GLU A 240 29.27 6.38 -68.93
CA GLU A 240 30.66 5.98 -68.67
C GLU A 240 30.95 4.51 -69.05
N ALA A 241 29.99 3.60 -68.87
CA ALA A 241 30.13 2.20 -69.26
C ALA A 241 30.04 2.01 -70.78
N GLU A 242 29.07 2.64 -71.44
CA GLU A 242 28.91 2.59 -72.90
C GLU A 242 30.11 3.24 -73.62
N GLU A 243 30.67 4.32 -73.07
CA GLU A 243 31.89 4.95 -73.58
C GLU A 243 33.13 4.04 -73.40
N LYS A 244 33.28 3.38 -72.25
CA LYS A 244 34.34 2.38 -72.03
C LYS A 244 34.20 1.16 -72.94
N GLU A 245 32.97 0.67 -73.15
CA GLU A 245 32.70 -0.45 -74.06
C GLU A 245 33.05 -0.09 -75.51
N ARG A 246 32.72 1.13 -75.95
CA ARG A 246 33.17 1.67 -77.25
C ARG A 246 34.70 1.76 -77.34
N GLN A 247 35.37 2.32 -76.32
CA GLN A 247 36.83 2.43 -76.29
C GLN A 247 37.52 1.05 -76.25
N GLU A 248 36.99 0.07 -75.53
CA GLU A 248 37.54 -1.29 -75.48
C GLU A 248 37.29 -2.05 -76.79
N ALA A 249 36.13 -1.87 -77.43
CA ALA A 249 35.84 -2.43 -78.75
C ALA A 249 36.74 -1.81 -79.83
N GLU A 250 36.98 -0.50 -79.79
CA GLU A 250 37.91 0.17 -80.70
C GLU A 250 39.36 -0.30 -80.47
N ARG A 251 39.79 -0.44 -79.20
CA ARG A 251 41.13 -0.95 -78.90
C ARG A 251 41.30 -2.41 -79.35
N LYS A 252 40.28 -3.26 -79.16
CA LYS A 252 40.29 -4.65 -79.67
C LYS A 252 40.41 -4.70 -81.19
N ARG A 253 39.68 -3.85 -81.94
CA ARG A 253 39.83 -3.75 -83.40
C ARG A 253 41.25 -3.36 -83.80
N ARG A 254 41.85 -2.34 -83.17
CA ARG A 254 43.24 -1.95 -83.43
C ARG A 254 44.23 -3.06 -83.08
N GLU A 255 44.04 -3.75 -81.95
CA GLU A 255 44.83 -4.92 -81.56
C GLU A 255 44.67 -6.10 -82.54
N GLU A 256 43.50 -6.27 -83.16
CA GLU A 256 43.25 -7.30 -84.19
C GLU A 256 43.88 -6.90 -85.54
N GLU A 257 43.76 -5.65 -85.96
CA GLU A 257 44.43 -5.10 -87.15
C GLU A 257 45.96 -5.16 -87.03
N GLU A 258 46.53 -4.85 -85.85
CA GLU A 258 47.97 -5.01 -85.59
C GLU A 258 48.40 -6.48 -85.64
N LYS A 259 47.63 -7.40 -85.04
CA LYS A 259 47.91 -8.85 -85.07
C LYS A 259 47.77 -9.42 -86.48
N GLU A 260 46.83 -8.94 -87.30
CA GLU A 260 46.72 -9.37 -88.70
C GLU A 260 47.88 -8.84 -89.53
N ASN A 261 48.29 -7.58 -89.37
CA ASN A 261 49.46 -7.03 -90.05
C ASN A 261 50.77 -7.70 -89.61
N GLN A 262 50.92 -8.04 -88.32
CA GLN A 262 52.05 -8.85 -87.84
C GLN A 262 52.04 -10.25 -88.46
N ARG A 263 50.89 -10.94 -88.50
CA ARG A 263 50.77 -12.25 -89.17
C ARG A 263 51.10 -12.17 -90.65
N ARG A 264 50.62 -11.16 -91.38
CA ARG A 264 50.97 -10.95 -92.80
C ARG A 264 52.48 -10.73 -92.98
N LEU A 265 53.12 -9.98 -92.09
CA LEU A 265 54.57 -9.74 -92.11
C LEU A 265 55.38 -11.00 -91.73
N GLU A 266 54.91 -11.81 -90.78
CA GLU A 266 55.51 -13.08 -90.40
C GLU A 266 55.30 -14.16 -91.47
N GLU A 267 54.13 -14.24 -92.09
CA GLU A 267 53.87 -15.11 -93.23
C GLU A 267 54.73 -14.73 -94.43
N GLN A 268 54.95 -13.43 -94.68
CA GLN A 268 55.83 -12.99 -95.76
C GLN A 268 57.30 -13.31 -95.44
N LYS A 269 57.79 -13.03 -94.22
CA LYS A 269 59.12 -13.48 -93.77
C LYS A 269 59.26 -15.00 -93.84
N GLN A 270 58.24 -15.77 -93.47
CA GLN A 270 58.25 -17.23 -93.60
C GLN A 270 58.23 -17.67 -95.06
N ARG A 271 57.60 -16.94 -95.99
CA ARG A 271 57.66 -17.25 -97.43
C ARG A 271 59.04 -16.96 -98.00
N ASP A 272 59.64 -15.82 -97.65
CA ASP A 272 60.99 -15.46 -98.09
C ASP A 272 62.04 -16.44 -97.50
N GLN A 273 61.90 -16.78 -96.21
CA GLN A 273 62.75 -17.76 -95.55
C GLN A 273 62.52 -19.18 -96.06
N LYS A 274 61.27 -19.61 -96.34
CA LYS A 274 60.98 -20.90 -96.99
C LYS A 274 61.41 -20.92 -98.45
N ALA A 275 61.49 -19.80 -99.16
CA ALA A 275 62.06 -19.74 -100.50
C ALA A 275 63.60 -19.93 -100.45
N HIS A 276 64.26 -19.29 -99.49
CA HIS A 276 65.69 -19.48 -99.23
C HIS A 276 66.02 -20.90 -98.73
N GLU A 277 65.20 -21.46 -97.83
CA GLU A 277 65.30 -22.85 -97.39
C GLU A 277 64.96 -23.82 -98.51
N ALA A 278 64.00 -23.52 -99.41
CA ALA A 278 63.72 -24.36 -100.57
C ALA A 278 64.87 -24.38 -101.58
N GLN A 279 65.55 -23.25 -101.82
CA GLN A 279 66.77 -23.22 -102.64
C GLN A 279 67.91 -24.06 -102.02
N LEU A 280 68.06 -24.01 -100.69
CA LEU A 280 69.03 -24.84 -99.97
C LEU A 280 68.60 -26.33 -99.93
N ALA A 281 67.31 -26.60 -99.80
CA ALA A 281 66.73 -27.93 -99.77
C ALA A 281 66.72 -28.60 -101.15
N GLU A 282 66.65 -27.86 -102.27
CA GLU A 282 66.84 -28.43 -103.61
C GLU A 282 68.28 -28.94 -103.79
N GLN A 283 69.27 -28.27 -103.18
CA GLN A 283 70.65 -28.75 -103.12
C GLN A 283 70.78 -29.98 -102.20
N ILE A 284 70.21 -29.92 -101.00
CA ILE A 284 70.28 -31.03 -100.01
C ILE A 284 69.48 -32.26 -100.49
N ARG A 285 68.34 -32.10 -101.17
CA ARG A 285 67.50 -33.22 -101.63
C ARG A 285 68.19 -34.06 -102.70
N LYS A 286 69.10 -33.48 -103.50
CA LYS A 286 69.97 -34.27 -104.39
C LYS A 286 70.92 -35.21 -103.64
N ALA A 287 71.31 -34.87 -102.40
CA ALA A 287 72.10 -35.75 -101.53
C ALA A 287 71.24 -36.66 -100.64
N ALA A 288 70.03 -36.24 -100.25
CA ALA A 288 69.15 -37.02 -99.39
C ALA A 288 68.55 -38.27 -100.08
N VAL A 289 68.35 -38.22 -101.41
CA VAL A 289 67.86 -39.36 -102.20
C VAL A 289 68.79 -40.59 -102.13
N GLU A 290 70.09 -40.40 -101.89
CA GLU A 290 71.04 -41.52 -101.67
C GLU A 290 70.94 -42.15 -100.26
N LYS A 291 70.10 -41.60 -99.36
CA LYS A 291 70.10 -41.97 -97.94
C LYS A 291 68.74 -42.44 -97.40
N GLU A 292 67.63 -41.90 -97.91
CA GLU A 292 66.28 -42.18 -97.37
C GLU A 292 65.68 -43.54 -97.80
N GLU A 293 66.42 -44.38 -98.53
CA GLU A 293 66.08 -45.81 -98.66
C GLU A 293 66.31 -46.60 -97.35
N ALA A 294 67.16 -46.09 -96.43
CA ALA A 294 67.58 -46.81 -95.24
C ALA A 294 66.53 -46.84 -94.11
N GLU A 295 65.91 -45.70 -93.80
CA GLU A 295 65.15 -45.50 -92.56
C GLU A 295 63.64 -45.80 -92.68
N LYS A 296 63.21 -46.25 -93.86
CA LYS A 296 61.83 -46.68 -94.16
C LYS A 296 61.44 -48.04 -93.54
N ARG A 297 62.06 -48.39 -92.41
CA ARG A 297 62.04 -49.73 -91.79
C ARG A 297 61.82 -49.77 -90.28
N GLU A 298 61.88 -48.65 -89.57
CA GLU A 298 61.69 -48.64 -88.12
C GLU A 298 60.44 -47.88 -87.66
N GLN A 299 59.85 -48.38 -86.58
CA GLN A 299 58.94 -47.65 -85.69
C GLN A 299 57.59 -47.20 -86.31
N GLN A 300 57.08 -48.00 -87.27
CA GLN A 300 55.64 -48.27 -87.38
C GLN A 300 55.16 -49.22 -86.26
N GLU A 301 55.53 -48.90 -85.00
CA GLU A 301 55.25 -49.62 -83.75
C GLU A 301 55.58 -48.66 -82.59
N ARG A 302 54.77 -48.41 -81.55
CA ARG A 302 53.34 -48.68 -81.25
C ARG A 302 52.80 -47.40 -80.57
N LEU A 303 51.63 -46.86 -80.93
CA LEU A 303 50.34 -47.21 -80.32
C LEU A 303 50.40 -47.42 -78.80
N ASP A 304 49.97 -46.41 -78.04
CA ASP A 304 49.02 -46.61 -76.94
C ASP A 304 48.14 -45.36 -76.73
N VAL A 305 46.88 -45.54 -76.34
CA VAL A 305 45.78 -44.58 -76.65
C VAL A 305 44.73 -44.51 -75.53
N MET A 306 44.34 -43.28 -75.14
CA MET A 306 43.17 -42.88 -74.30
C MET A 306 43.11 -43.50 -72.87
N VAL A 307 43.07 -42.77 -71.75
CA VAL A 307 42.26 -41.60 -71.33
C VAL A 307 40.75 -41.89 -71.20
N SER A 308 40.25 -42.10 -69.97
CA SER A 308 39.27 -41.20 -69.29
C SER A 308 38.45 -41.87 -68.14
N ASN A 309 38.33 -41.22 -66.96
CA ASN A 309 37.04 -40.79 -66.33
C ASN A 309 37.17 -40.33 -64.84
N ARG A 310 36.07 -39.80 -64.25
CA ARG A 310 35.96 -39.07 -62.95
C ARG A 310 34.77 -39.56 -62.08
N LEU A 311 34.61 -39.04 -60.84
CA LEU A 311 33.55 -39.41 -59.86
C LEU A 311 33.22 -38.31 -58.80
N ALA A 312 31.95 -38.21 -58.35
CA ALA A 312 31.37 -37.79 -57.03
C ALA A 312 31.62 -36.37 -56.40
N ASP A 313 30.85 -35.80 -55.42
CA ASP A 313 29.42 -35.83 -54.98
C ASP A 313 29.06 -34.65 -53.98
N ALA A 314 27.93 -34.67 -53.20
CA ALA A 314 27.17 -33.46 -52.71
C ALA A 314 26.50 -33.47 -51.27
N ASP A 315 25.79 -32.37 -50.87
CA ASP A 315 24.83 -32.15 -49.71
C ASP A 315 24.00 -30.81 -49.94
N GLY A 316 22.92 -30.31 -49.25
CA GLY A 316 22.19 -30.58 -47.97
C GLY A 316 20.81 -29.86 -47.79
N VAL A 317 20.26 -29.69 -46.55
CA VAL A 317 18.77 -29.62 -46.25
C VAL A 317 18.31 -28.69 -45.07
N ALA A 318 17.12 -27.99 -45.11
CA ALA A 318 16.44 -27.37 -43.92
C ALA A 318 14.93 -26.89 -44.00
N LEU A 319 14.14 -27.08 -42.90
CA LEU A 319 12.99 -26.29 -42.30
C LEU A 319 11.45 -26.32 -42.71
N MET A 320 10.59 -26.94 -41.85
CA MET A 320 9.29 -26.50 -41.13
C MET A 320 8.07 -25.82 -41.87
N PRO A 321 6.82 -25.54 -41.29
CA PRO A 321 6.25 -25.58 -39.89
C PRO A 321 4.71 -25.95 -39.60
N VAL A 322 4.31 -26.21 -38.31
CA VAL A 322 3.18 -25.69 -37.39
C VAL A 322 1.76 -25.24 -37.93
N PRO A 323 0.53 -25.20 -37.23
CA PRO A 323 0.01 -25.43 -35.82
C PRO A 323 -1.38 -26.19 -35.58
N SER A 324 -1.89 -26.34 -34.31
CA SER A 324 -3.27 -25.95 -33.78
C SER A 324 -3.66 -26.53 -32.37
N ALA A 325 -4.75 -26.04 -31.71
CA ALA A 325 -5.23 -26.31 -30.31
C ALA A 325 -6.71 -25.85 -30.10
N PRO A 326 -7.35 -25.67 -28.89
CA PRO A 326 -7.10 -26.05 -27.46
C PRO A 326 -8.32 -26.86 -26.85
N PRO A 327 -9.11 -26.45 -25.79
CA PRO A 327 -8.89 -26.15 -24.34
C PRO A 327 -9.76 -27.02 -23.33
N ASP A 328 -9.64 -26.86 -21.99
CA ASP A 328 -10.78 -26.81 -21.00
C ASP A 328 -10.38 -26.33 -19.55
N SER A 329 -11.28 -26.47 -18.56
CA SER A 329 -11.43 -25.72 -17.28
C SER A 329 -11.20 -26.58 -15.98
N ALA A 330 -11.51 -26.25 -14.69
CA ALA A 330 -12.37 -25.25 -14.01
C ALA A 330 -11.87 -24.85 -12.57
N SER A 331 -12.73 -24.78 -11.52
CA SER A 331 -12.43 -24.26 -10.15
C SER A 331 -13.34 -24.85 -9.04
N SER A 332 -13.01 -24.69 -7.73
CA SER A 332 -13.82 -25.20 -6.59
C SER A 332 -13.65 -24.40 -5.27
N SER A 333 -14.72 -24.29 -4.45
CA SER A 333 -14.68 -23.76 -3.06
C SER A 333 -15.95 -24.10 -2.23
N MET A 334 -15.81 -24.27 -0.90
CA MET A 334 -16.89 -24.40 0.11
C MET A 334 -16.33 -24.17 1.54
N ARG A 335 -17.11 -24.17 2.65
CA ARG A 335 -18.28 -23.34 3.07
C ARG A 335 -18.52 -23.63 4.58
N LEU A 336 -18.87 -22.64 5.43
CA LEU A 336 -19.08 -22.87 6.88
C LEU A 336 -20.53 -23.23 7.26
N ARG A 337 -20.71 -23.92 8.41
CA ARG A 337 -22.00 -24.22 9.07
C ARG A 337 -22.21 -23.41 10.36
N ARG A 338 -23.46 -23.35 10.85
CA ARG A 338 -23.87 -22.90 12.19
C ARG A 338 -24.38 -24.10 13.01
N GLY A 339 -24.46 -23.98 14.34
CA GLY A 339 -25.00 -25.00 15.25
C GLY A 339 -26.00 -24.45 16.26
N HIS A 340 -26.83 -25.32 16.81
CA HIS A 340 -27.75 -25.06 17.93
C HIS A 340 -27.00 -25.21 19.28
N PHE A 341 -27.60 -24.73 20.37
CA PHE A 341 -27.13 -25.00 21.73
C PHE A 341 -28.07 -25.97 22.45
N ASP A 342 -27.49 -26.85 23.27
CA ASP A 342 -28.18 -27.78 24.16
C ASP A 342 -27.98 -27.36 25.64
N LEU A 343 -28.93 -27.72 26.50
CA LEU A 343 -29.01 -27.35 27.92
C LEU A 343 -29.09 -28.55 28.88
N THR A 344 -28.99 -29.79 28.37
CA THR A 344 -29.02 -31.06 29.13
C THR A 344 -28.04 -31.17 30.30
N HIS A 345 -27.00 -30.34 30.37
CA HIS A 345 -25.92 -30.41 31.37
C HIS A 345 -26.12 -29.56 32.64
N TRP A 346 -27.23 -28.85 32.82
CA TRP A 346 -27.44 -27.97 33.99
C TRP A 346 -28.18 -28.70 35.12
N THR A 347 -27.67 -28.61 36.37
CA THR A 347 -28.41 -29.13 37.53
C THR A 347 -29.58 -28.24 37.92
N TYR A 348 -30.58 -28.79 38.62
CA TYR A 348 -31.72 -28.02 39.13
C TYR A 348 -31.30 -26.87 40.08
N ALA A 349 -30.21 -27.04 40.84
CA ALA A 349 -29.68 -25.99 41.71
C ALA A 349 -29.07 -24.82 40.90
N GLU A 350 -28.28 -25.13 39.87
CA GLU A 350 -27.70 -24.12 38.97
C GLU A 350 -28.77 -23.43 38.12
N LEU A 351 -29.77 -24.16 37.64
CA LEU A 351 -30.95 -23.58 36.98
C LEU A 351 -31.71 -22.65 37.92
N ARG A 352 -31.97 -23.06 39.17
CA ARG A 352 -32.68 -22.25 40.16
C ARG A 352 -31.90 -20.98 40.53
N ASP A 353 -30.59 -21.06 40.74
CA ASP A 353 -29.76 -19.88 41.03
C ASP A 353 -29.60 -18.97 39.80
N ALA A 354 -29.46 -19.54 38.60
CA ALA A 354 -29.45 -18.77 37.34
C ALA A 354 -30.79 -18.05 37.10
N ILE A 355 -31.93 -18.69 37.36
CA ILE A 355 -33.26 -18.10 37.27
C ILE A 355 -33.44 -16.99 38.33
N ASN A 356 -33.12 -17.27 39.60
CA ASN A 356 -33.26 -16.31 40.70
C ASN A 356 -32.37 -15.06 40.53
N ASN A 357 -31.19 -15.20 39.91
CA ASN A 357 -30.30 -14.09 39.59
C ASN A 357 -30.48 -13.54 38.16
N SER A 358 -31.49 -14.01 37.41
CA SER A 358 -31.84 -13.48 36.10
C SER A 358 -32.80 -12.29 36.20
N MET A 359 -32.74 -11.39 35.22
CA MET A 359 -33.69 -10.30 35.06
C MET A 359 -34.13 -10.24 33.60
N VAL A 360 -35.41 -10.50 33.34
CA VAL A 360 -36.01 -10.35 32.02
C VAL A 360 -36.30 -8.86 31.79
N MET A 361 -35.86 -8.33 30.65
CA MET A 361 -36.04 -6.94 30.23
C MET A 361 -36.18 -6.85 28.71
N GLN A 362 -36.67 -5.71 28.21
CA GLN A 362 -36.85 -5.49 26.78
C GLN A 362 -35.55 -5.69 26.00
N LEU A 363 -35.58 -6.52 24.95
CA LEU A 363 -34.46 -6.64 24.01
C LEU A 363 -34.32 -5.34 23.20
N LEU A 364 -33.10 -4.81 23.16
CA LEU A 364 -32.75 -3.58 22.46
C LEU A 364 -31.85 -3.85 21.24
N GLY A 365 -31.72 -2.84 20.39
CA GLY A 365 -30.77 -2.83 19.29
C GLY A 365 -29.31 -2.64 19.75
N PRO A 366 -28.36 -2.50 18.80
CA PRO A 366 -26.95 -2.34 19.11
C PRO A 366 -26.66 -1.10 19.98
N ASN A 367 -25.68 -1.21 20.87
CA ASN A 367 -25.18 -0.07 21.64
C ASN A 367 -24.41 0.92 20.75
N ILE A 368 -24.35 2.19 21.15
CA ILE A 368 -23.64 3.25 20.41
C ILE A 368 -22.17 2.90 20.18
N GLY A 369 -21.54 2.23 21.16
CA GLY A 369 -20.16 1.75 21.05
C GLY A 369 -19.92 0.78 19.90
N ASP A 370 -20.88 -0.09 19.57
CA ASP A 370 -20.83 -1.00 18.43
C ASP A 370 -21.27 -0.33 17.12
N LEU A 371 -22.23 0.59 17.15
CA LEU A 371 -22.60 1.43 15.99
C LEU A 371 -21.41 2.29 15.52
N LYS A 372 -20.61 2.81 16.45
CA LYS A 372 -19.34 3.48 16.17
C LYS A 372 -18.27 2.53 15.62
N LYS A 373 -18.17 1.28 16.10
CA LYS A 373 -17.21 0.29 15.55
C LYS A 373 -17.54 -0.09 14.11
N ARG A 374 -18.83 -0.11 13.75
CA ARG A 374 -19.32 -0.35 12.39
C ARG A 374 -18.94 0.78 11.42
N SER A 375 -18.99 2.05 11.85
CA SER A 375 -18.54 3.22 11.06
C SER A 375 -17.17 2.97 10.41
N PRO A 376 -16.99 3.14 9.09
CA PRO A 376 -15.71 2.94 8.41
C PRO A 376 -14.59 3.80 9.01
N VAL A 377 -14.88 5.09 9.26
CA VAL A 377 -13.98 6.07 9.86
C VAL A 377 -13.89 5.97 11.40
N LYS A 378 -14.64 5.05 12.03
CA LYS A 378 -14.65 4.77 13.48
C LYS A 378 -15.05 5.97 14.37
N ARG A 379 -15.69 6.98 13.78
CA ARG A 379 -16.40 8.10 14.42
C ARG A 379 -17.83 8.19 13.91
N LEU A 380 -18.66 9.01 14.56
CA LEU A 380 -19.99 9.38 14.08
C LEU A 380 -20.02 10.87 13.67
N SER A 381 -21.04 11.29 12.94
CA SER A 381 -21.22 12.68 12.48
C SER A 381 -21.63 13.59 13.65
N PRO A 382 -21.35 14.92 13.58
CA PRO A 382 -21.78 15.87 14.61
C PRO A 382 -23.28 15.83 14.88
N THR A 383 -24.11 15.74 13.83
CA THR A 383 -25.58 15.71 13.92
C THR A 383 -26.11 14.43 14.57
N THR A 384 -25.49 13.27 14.30
CA THR A 384 -25.78 12.02 15.03
C THR A 384 -25.34 12.09 16.48
N VAL A 385 -24.15 12.63 16.78
CA VAL A 385 -23.65 12.75 18.16
C VAL A 385 -24.52 13.70 18.98
N ALA A 386 -24.89 14.88 18.45
CA ALA A 386 -25.78 15.83 19.11
C ALA A 386 -27.11 15.17 19.53
N ARG A 387 -27.77 14.48 18.59
CA ARG A 387 -29.06 13.80 18.84
C ARG A 387 -28.94 12.62 19.81
N ILE A 388 -27.81 11.91 19.83
CA ILE A 388 -27.51 10.88 20.85
C ILE A 388 -27.34 11.53 22.23
N MET A 389 -26.56 12.62 22.30
CA MET A 389 -26.26 13.33 23.55
C MET A 389 -27.52 13.96 24.16
N ILE A 390 -28.37 14.60 23.35
CA ILE A 390 -29.65 15.18 23.80
C ILE A 390 -30.53 14.12 24.45
N GLN A 391 -30.71 12.96 23.82
CA GLN A 391 -31.50 11.87 24.43
C GLN A 391 -30.80 11.23 25.65
N GLY A 392 -29.48 11.13 25.64
CA GLY A 392 -28.70 10.66 26.79
C GLY A 392 -28.83 11.58 28.02
N ILE A 393 -28.83 12.90 27.81
CA ILE A 393 -29.04 13.91 28.85
C ILE A 393 -30.48 13.85 29.39
N ALA A 394 -31.49 13.60 28.54
CA ALA A 394 -32.86 13.34 29.00
C ALA A 394 -32.94 12.09 29.89
N ALA A 395 -32.32 10.98 29.48
CA ALA A 395 -32.30 9.76 30.28
C ALA A 395 -31.56 9.94 31.62
N LEU A 396 -30.52 10.79 31.66
CA LEU A 396 -29.84 11.16 32.91
C LEU A 396 -30.69 12.07 33.79
N ARG A 397 -31.40 13.06 33.22
CA ARG A 397 -32.37 13.89 33.94
C ARG A 397 -33.36 13.01 34.69
N ASP A 398 -33.99 12.07 34.01
CA ASP A 398 -35.03 11.21 34.60
C ASP A 398 -34.47 10.34 35.75
N VAL A 399 -33.24 9.83 35.62
CA VAL A 399 -32.53 9.12 36.71
C VAL A 399 -32.18 10.06 37.88
N HIS A 400 -31.76 11.28 37.59
CA HIS A 400 -31.39 12.30 38.59
C HIS A 400 -32.61 12.83 39.35
N THR A 401 -33.75 13.02 38.68
CA THR A 401 -35.05 13.40 39.27
C THR A 401 -35.55 12.34 40.26
N LEU A 402 -35.36 11.05 39.95
CA LEU A 402 -35.66 9.94 40.88
C LEU A 402 -34.70 9.89 42.10
N GLY A 403 -33.70 10.76 42.17
CA GLY A 403 -32.74 10.82 43.27
C GLY A 403 -31.58 9.82 43.16
N TYR A 404 -31.29 9.32 41.95
CA TYR A 404 -30.22 8.36 41.66
C TYR A 404 -29.14 8.96 40.74
N ILE A 405 -27.97 8.32 40.70
CA ILE A 405 -26.89 8.55 39.73
C ILE A 405 -26.46 7.22 39.11
N HIS A 406 -26.08 7.24 37.83
CA HIS A 406 -25.79 6.02 37.06
C HIS A 406 -24.40 5.45 37.34
N ARG A 407 -23.39 6.33 37.41
CA ARG A 407 -21.99 6.02 37.74
C ARG A 407 -21.22 5.19 36.70
N ASP A 408 -21.82 4.82 35.57
CA ASP A 408 -21.12 4.14 34.48
C ASP A 408 -21.65 4.48 33.07
N VAL A 409 -21.96 5.77 32.86
CA VAL A 409 -22.35 6.34 31.57
C VAL A 409 -21.22 6.15 30.54
N LYS A 410 -21.52 5.44 29.45
CA LYS A 410 -20.59 5.12 28.37
C LYS A 410 -21.33 4.71 27.10
N PRO A 411 -20.73 4.81 25.89
CA PRO A 411 -21.38 4.39 24.64
C PRO A 411 -21.82 2.92 24.58
N ALA A 412 -21.25 2.05 25.42
CA ALA A 412 -21.67 0.65 25.52
C ALA A 412 -22.94 0.44 26.37
N ASN A 413 -23.30 1.40 27.23
CA ASN A 413 -24.48 1.37 28.11
C ASN A 413 -25.62 2.26 27.57
N MET A 414 -25.55 2.67 26.31
CA MET A 414 -26.60 3.39 25.59
C MET A 414 -26.95 2.59 24.34
N CYS A 415 -28.23 2.24 24.18
CA CYS A 415 -28.75 1.43 23.07
C CYS A 415 -29.98 2.11 22.46
N PHE A 416 -30.28 1.84 21.20
CA PHE A 416 -31.58 2.16 20.61
C PHE A 416 -32.56 1.00 20.76
N GLY A 417 -33.87 1.25 20.63
CA GLY A 417 -34.85 0.17 20.51
C GLY A 417 -34.69 -0.67 19.25
N ILE A 418 -35.39 -1.81 19.18
CA ILE A 418 -35.31 -2.76 18.05
C ILE A 418 -36.52 -2.67 17.10
N THR A 419 -37.61 -2.03 17.50
CA THR A 419 -38.83 -1.92 16.68
C THR A 419 -38.82 -0.63 15.85
N GLN A 420 -39.60 -0.57 14.76
CA GLN A 420 -39.67 0.60 13.88
C GLN A 420 -40.02 1.91 14.61
N ASN A 421 -40.81 1.82 15.69
CA ASN A 421 -41.21 2.97 16.51
C ASN A 421 -40.21 3.30 17.64
N THR A 422 -39.22 2.43 17.91
CA THR A 422 -38.25 2.59 19.01
C THR A 422 -36.79 2.64 18.54
N ARG A 423 -36.49 2.37 17.27
CA ARG A 423 -35.14 2.40 16.66
C ARG A 423 -34.42 3.76 16.76
N HIS A 424 -35.16 4.83 17.03
CA HIS A 424 -34.64 6.18 17.24
C HIS A 424 -34.80 6.69 18.69
N VAL A 425 -35.35 5.86 19.58
CA VAL A 425 -35.46 6.15 21.01
C VAL A 425 -34.28 5.52 21.74
N LEU A 426 -33.39 6.36 22.27
CA LEU A 426 -32.25 5.93 23.07
C LEU A 426 -32.72 5.46 24.45
N LYS A 427 -32.12 4.38 24.93
CA LYS A 427 -32.30 3.79 26.26
C LYS A 427 -30.95 3.68 26.94
N LEU A 428 -30.86 4.18 28.16
CA LEU A 428 -29.75 3.97 29.08
C LEU A 428 -29.94 2.58 29.73
N VAL A 429 -28.86 1.81 29.90
CA VAL A 429 -28.90 0.43 30.44
C VAL A 429 -27.76 0.17 31.43
N ASP A 430 -27.71 -1.04 32.00
CA ASP A 430 -26.73 -1.47 33.00
C ASP A 430 -26.75 -0.58 34.26
N TYR A 431 -27.89 -0.65 34.96
CA TYR A 431 -28.13 0.01 36.24
C TYR A 431 -27.36 -0.66 37.41
N GLY A 432 -26.53 -1.69 37.16
CA GLY A 432 -25.79 -2.43 38.19
C GLY A 432 -24.75 -1.60 38.96
N MET A 433 -24.38 -0.42 38.44
CA MET A 433 -23.52 0.55 39.12
C MET A 433 -24.27 1.72 39.75
N VAL A 434 -25.61 1.79 39.68
CA VAL A 434 -26.40 2.93 40.16
C VAL A 434 -26.25 3.17 41.68
N ARG A 435 -26.50 4.41 42.13
CA ARG A 435 -26.53 4.77 43.56
C ARG A 435 -27.54 5.88 43.84
N ARG A 436 -28.33 5.71 44.90
CA ARG A 436 -29.23 6.75 45.42
C ARG A 436 -28.42 7.88 46.07
N PHE A 437 -28.57 9.12 45.59
CA PHE A 437 -27.90 10.33 46.11
C PHE A 437 -28.84 11.30 46.85
N LYS A 438 -30.16 11.25 46.60
CA LYS A 438 -31.19 11.93 47.43
C LYS A 438 -31.94 10.94 48.32
N ASN A 439 -32.29 11.35 49.52
CA ASN A 439 -33.20 10.63 50.43
C ASN A 439 -34.65 10.68 49.91
N PRO A 440 -35.64 10.02 50.58
CA PRO A 440 -37.06 10.11 50.21
C PRO A 440 -37.64 11.53 50.36
N ASP A 441 -37.13 12.29 51.33
CA ASP A 441 -37.43 13.71 51.60
C ASP A 441 -36.77 14.70 50.60
N GLY A 442 -36.08 14.21 49.56
CA GLY A 442 -35.34 15.03 48.61
C GLY A 442 -33.97 15.53 49.07
N THR A 443 -33.60 15.40 50.35
CA THR A 443 -32.33 15.87 50.90
C THR A 443 -31.13 15.12 50.30
N ARG A 444 -30.01 15.81 50.07
CA ARG A 444 -28.79 15.17 49.55
C ARG A 444 -28.11 14.33 50.64
N ARG A 445 -27.80 13.07 50.31
CA ARG A 445 -27.17 12.12 51.22
C ARG A 445 -25.72 12.49 51.52
N LYS A 446 -25.32 12.38 52.79
CA LYS A 446 -23.94 12.63 53.24
C LYS A 446 -22.94 11.78 52.45
N ALA A 447 -21.93 12.43 51.89
CA ALA A 447 -20.85 11.77 51.15
C ALA A 447 -20.04 10.82 52.04
N ARG A 448 -19.61 9.68 51.52
CA ARG A 448 -18.71 8.75 52.23
C ARG A 448 -17.28 9.26 52.20
N ASN A 449 -16.56 9.13 53.32
CA ASN A 449 -15.13 9.49 53.42
C ASN A 449 -14.22 8.66 52.50
N LYS A 450 -14.59 7.42 52.20
CA LYS A 450 -13.87 6.50 51.29
C LYS A 450 -14.88 5.77 50.39
N PRO A 451 -15.36 6.40 49.29
CA PRO A 451 -16.44 5.85 48.47
C PRO A 451 -16.00 4.70 47.56
N GLY A 452 -14.71 4.62 47.25
CA GLY A 452 -14.10 3.64 46.35
C GLY A 452 -14.37 3.93 44.87
N PHE A 453 -13.40 3.65 44.00
CA PHE A 453 -13.57 3.83 42.56
C PHE A 453 -14.68 2.91 42.01
N ARG A 454 -15.58 3.48 41.19
CA ARG A 454 -16.68 2.80 40.51
C ARG A 454 -16.93 3.47 39.15
N GLY A 455 -17.45 2.70 38.19
CA GLY A 455 -17.58 3.11 36.80
C GLY A 455 -16.34 2.80 35.95
N THR A 456 -16.42 3.13 34.67
CA THR A 456 -15.37 2.87 33.68
C THR A 456 -14.32 3.99 33.68
N LEU A 457 -13.06 3.65 34.00
CA LEU A 457 -11.90 4.57 34.11
C LEU A 457 -11.72 5.54 32.91
N ARG A 458 -12.14 5.12 31.72
CA ARG A 458 -12.15 5.94 30.50
C ARG A 458 -13.05 7.17 30.61
N TYR A 459 -14.25 7.02 31.18
CA TYR A 459 -15.31 8.04 31.17
C TYR A 459 -15.52 8.71 32.54
N SER A 460 -14.99 8.15 33.62
CA SER A 460 -15.09 8.77 34.96
C SER A 460 -14.56 10.22 34.99
N SER A 461 -15.15 11.09 35.80
CA SER A 461 -14.63 12.45 36.01
C SER A 461 -13.27 12.45 36.75
N ILE A 462 -12.62 13.61 36.77
CA ILE A 462 -11.40 13.86 37.57
C ILE A 462 -11.68 13.68 39.06
N ARG A 463 -12.87 14.08 39.54
CA ARG A 463 -13.29 13.92 40.94
C ARG A 463 -13.35 12.46 41.39
N VAL A 464 -13.67 11.55 40.47
CA VAL A 464 -13.69 10.10 40.75
C VAL A 464 -12.28 9.53 40.88
N HIS A 465 -11.32 10.02 40.09
CA HIS A 465 -9.90 9.71 40.28
C HIS A 465 -9.41 10.20 41.65
N ASP A 466 -9.85 11.39 42.07
CA ASP A 466 -9.59 11.97 43.40
C ASP A 466 -10.42 11.33 44.54
N GLY A 467 -11.05 10.18 44.28
CA GLY A 467 -11.75 9.39 45.29
C GLY A 467 -12.94 10.10 45.96
N LYS A 468 -13.50 11.15 45.36
CA LYS A 468 -14.68 11.85 45.90
C LYS A 468 -15.94 11.02 45.69
N GLU A 469 -16.98 11.27 46.51
CA GLU A 469 -18.30 10.69 46.27
C GLU A 469 -18.87 11.27 44.96
N GLN A 470 -19.44 10.39 44.13
CA GLN A 470 -19.98 10.76 42.83
C GLN A 470 -21.32 11.50 42.98
N VAL A 471 -21.57 12.45 42.07
CA VAL A 471 -22.74 13.35 42.04
C VAL A 471 -23.30 13.46 40.61
N PRO A 472 -24.51 14.02 40.39
CA PRO A 472 -25.10 14.18 39.06
C PRO A 472 -24.18 14.78 37.98
N ALA A 473 -23.31 15.73 38.36
CA ALA A 473 -22.31 16.31 37.46
C ALA A 473 -21.29 15.28 36.92
N ASP A 474 -20.95 14.23 37.68
CA ASP A 474 -19.99 13.21 37.24
C ASP A 474 -20.57 12.29 36.13
N ASP A 475 -21.89 12.06 36.13
CA ASP A 475 -22.58 11.37 35.03
C ASP A 475 -22.57 12.23 33.75
N LEU A 476 -22.74 13.56 33.90
CA LEU A 476 -22.71 14.49 32.77
C LEU A 476 -21.29 14.67 32.20
N VAL A 477 -20.26 14.70 33.03
CA VAL A 477 -18.85 14.63 32.58
C VAL A 477 -18.59 13.32 31.83
N SER A 478 -19.15 12.20 32.32
CA SER A 478 -19.05 10.90 31.65
C SER A 478 -19.79 10.88 30.31
N MET A 479 -20.91 11.60 30.19
CA MET A 479 -21.62 11.84 28.93
C MET A 479 -20.79 12.70 27.96
N ALA A 480 -20.19 13.80 28.43
CA ALA A 480 -19.32 14.67 27.62
C ALA A 480 -18.11 13.91 27.06
N TYR A 481 -17.42 13.12 27.88
CA TYR A 481 -16.34 12.24 27.41
C TYR A 481 -16.86 11.12 26.49
N SER A 482 -18.10 10.67 26.64
CA SER A 482 -18.72 9.73 25.69
C SER A 482 -18.86 10.37 24.32
N GLY A 483 -19.50 11.55 24.22
CA GLY A 483 -19.66 12.28 22.96
C GLY A 483 -18.33 12.67 22.31
N ALA A 484 -17.34 13.12 23.10
CA ALA A 484 -16.00 13.39 22.60
C ALA A 484 -15.33 12.12 22.00
N GLU A 485 -15.53 10.93 22.59
CA GLU A 485 -15.03 9.70 21.94
C GLU A 485 -15.78 9.39 20.64
N LEU A 486 -17.07 9.72 20.52
CA LEU A 486 -17.83 9.50 19.27
C LEU A 486 -17.34 10.38 18.12
N LEU A 487 -16.93 11.62 18.40
CA LEU A 487 -16.42 12.58 17.41
C LEU A 487 -14.95 12.33 17.03
N LEU A 488 -14.07 12.21 18.03
CA LEU A 488 -12.61 12.20 17.85
C LEU A 488 -12.02 10.83 17.48
N VAL A 489 -12.87 9.83 17.20
CA VAL A 489 -12.55 8.38 17.12
C VAL A 489 -12.07 7.79 18.47
N ASN A 490 -11.26 8.50 19.24
CA ASN A 490 -10.71 8.08 20.53
C ASN A 490 -10.50 9.30 21.45
N LEU A 491 -10.73 9.13 22.75
CA LEU A 491 -10.26 10.09 23.76
C LEU A 491 -8.72 10.06 23.83
N PRO A 492 -8.03 11.18 24.11
CA PRO A 492 -6.57 11.26 24.14
C PRO A 492 -5.93 10.20 25.05
N TRP A 493 -6.50 9.99 26.24
CA TRP A 493 -6.06 8.99 27.22
C TRP A 493 -6.39 7.52 26.86
N LYS A 494 -6.72 7.19 25.60
CA LYS A 494 -7.00 5.80 25.20
C LYS A 494 -5.79 4.87 25.34
N LEU A 495 -4.59 5.38 25.12
CA LEU A 495 -3.32 4.62 25.09
C LEU A 495 -2.30 5.12 26.12
N VAL A 496 -2.74 5.97 27.04
CA VAL A 496 -1.94 6.56 28.12
C VAL A 496 -1.89 5.60 29.31
N CYS A 497 -0.80 5.61 30.08
CA CYS A 497 -0.64 4.77 31.28
C CYS A 497 -1.70 5.11 32.33
N THR A 498 -2.09 4.14 33.15
CA THR A 498 -3.27 4.24 34.05
C THR A 498 -3.19 5.39 35.04
N GLU A 499 -1.97 5.77 35.40
CA GLU A 499 -1.57 6.79 36.36
C GLU A 499 -1.77 8.19 35.75
N ASP A 500 -1.39 8.35 34.48
CA ASP A 500 -1.40 9.61 33.73
C ASP A 500 -2.79 9.96 33.16
N ILE A 501 -3.76 9.03 33.19
CA ILE A 501 -5.15 9.26 32.73
C ILE A 501 -5.81 10.45 33.45
N LYS A 502 -5.43 10.75 34.70
CA LYS A 502 -5.93 11.96 35.39
C LYS A 502 -5.39 13.24 34.74
N GLN A 503 -4.09 13.31 34.46
CA GLN A 503 -3.48 14.50 33.88
C GLN A 503 -4.02 14.77 32.46
N ALA A 504 -4.06 13.73 31.62
CA ALA A 504 -4.61 13.86 30.26
C ALA A 504 -6.12 14.24 30.23
N LYS A 505 -6.85 14.11 31.34
CA LYS A 505 -8.21 14.65 31.51
C LYS A 505 -8.21 16.12 31.94
N ILE A 506 -7.28 16.55 32.79
CA ILE A 506 -7.06 17.97 33.11
C ILE A 506 -6.72 18.72 31.82
N ASP A 507 -5.74 18.24 31.06
CA ASP A 507 -5.24 18.86 29.81
C ASP A 507 -6.34 19.00 28.73
N PHE A 508 -7.37 18.14 28.78
CA PHE A 508 -8.54 18.19 27.90
C PHE A 508 -9.63 19.15 28.38
N GLN A 509 -9.75 19.38 29.70
CA GLN A 509 -10.71 20.32 30.28
C GLN A 509 -10.21 21.78 30.27
N VAL A 510 -8.92 22.03 29.98
CA VAL A 510 -8.39 23.38 29.77
C VAL A 510 -9.17 24.11 28.66
N PRO A 511 -9.67 25.34 28.89
CA PRO A 511 -10.30 26.15 27.85
C PRO A 511 -9.40 26.28 26.62
N ASN A 512 -9.99 26.12 25.42
CA ASN A 512 -9.26 26.10 24.14
C ASN A 512 -8.20 24.99 23.98
N SER A 513 -8.26 23.91 24.79
CA SER A 513 -7.43 22.72 24.57
C SER A 513 -7.56 22.21 23.13
N PRO A 514 -6.46 21.92 22.39
CA PRO A 514 -6.53 21.50 21.00
C PRO A 514 -7.40 20.26 20.76
N PHE A 515 -7.42 19.32 21.71
CA PHE A 515 -8.28 18.14 21.64
C PHE A 515 -9.77 18.45 21.81
N LEU A 516 -10.10 19.51 22.54
CA LEU A 516 -11.47 19.97 22.72
C LEU A 516 -11.93 20.78 21.49
N LEU A 517 -11.08 21.64 20.93
CA LEU A 517 -11.38 22.40 19.70
C LEU A 517 -11.68 21.47 18.51
N LEU A 518 -10.99 20.31 18.42
CA LEU A 518 -11.27 19.27 17.42
C LEU A 518 -12.67 18.63 17.51
N THR A 519 -13.46 18.90 18.56
CA THR A 519 -14.87 18.46 18.65
C THR A 519 -15.86 19.37 17.92
N GLY A 520 -15.43 20.56 17.50
CA GLY A 520 -16.27 21.60 16.89
C GLY A 520 -16.84 22.60 17.92
N PRO A 521 -17.29 23.79 17.46
CA PRO A 521 -17.61 24.91 18.35
C PRO A 521 -18.76 24.61 19.33
N PHE A 522 -19.89 24.10 18.83
CA PHE A 522 -21.05 23.79 19.69
C PHE A 522 -20.73 22.76 20.78
N PHE A 523 -19.98 21.71 20.44
CA PHE A 523 -19.61 20.67 21.40
C PHE A 523 -18.57 21.18 22.43
N SER A 524 -17.66 22.07 22.04
CA SER A 524 -16.69 22.67 22.97
C SER A 524 -17.38 23.57 24.00
N VAL A 525 -18.40 24.33 23.60
CA VAL A 525 -19.24 25.14 24.51
C VAL A 525 -20.03 24.25 25.47
N PHE A 526 -20.69 23.20 24.97
CA PHE A 526 -21.37 22.20 25.81
C PHE A 526 -20.41 21.57 26.83
N CYS A 527 -19.21 21.18 26.41
CA CYS A 527 -18.19 20.65 27.31
C CYS A 527 -17.77 21.68 28.38
N GLY A 528 -17.57 22.94 28.02
CA GLY A 528 -17.27 24.01 28.97
C GLY A 528 -18.34 24.14 30.06
N ALA A 529 -19.62 24.14 29.68
CA ALA A 529 -20.75 24.19 30.60
C ALA A 529 -20.83 22.95 31.51
N VAL A 530 -20.52 21.75 31.00
CA VAL A 530 -20.47 20.53 31.82
C VAL A 530 -19.28 20.52 32.78
N PHE A 531 -18.12 21.04 32.37
CA PHE A 531 -16.90 21.03 33.18
C PHE A 531 -16.89 22.11 34.28
N SER A 532 -17.73 23.15 34.17
CA SER A 532 -17.91 24.16 35.23
C SER A 532 -18.87 23.73 36.36
N LEU A 533 -19.59 22.61 36.21
CA LEU A 533 -20.55 22.11 37.22
C LEU A 533 -19.87 21.75 38.55
N ARG A 534 -20.32 22.34 39.66
CA ARG A 534 -19.84 22.06 41.02
C ARG A 534 -20.66 20.93 41.63
N SER A 535 -20.12 20.24 42.64
CA SER A 535 -20.81 19.09 43.24
C SER A 535 -22.02 19.40 44.12
N THR A 536 -22.18 20.67 44.50
CA THR A 536 -23.37 21.20 45.15
C THR A 536 -24.54 21.36 44.17
N ASP A 537 -24.24 21.54 42.88
CA ASP A 537 -25.20 22.04 41.91
C ASP A 537 -26.22 20.95 41.56
N GLU A 538 -27.43 21.40 41.25
CA GLU A 538 -28.48 20.62 40.59
C GLU A 538 -28.34 20.96 39.09
N PRO A 539 -27.85 20.05 38.22
CA PRO A 539 -27.57 20.41 36.83
C PRO A 539 -28.85 20.74 36.07
N ASP A 540 -28.84 21.82 35.29
CA ASP A 540 -29.91 22.10 34.33
C ASP A 540 -29.70 21.27 33.06
N HIS A 541 -30.33 20.09 33.01
CA HIS A 541 -30.33 19.23 31.83
C HIS A 541 -30.94 19.90 30.59
N SER A 542 -31.87 20.84 30.76
CA SER A 542 -32.58 21.51 29.65
C SER A 542 -31.66 22.52 28.95
N SER A 543 -30.98 23.38 29.72
CA SER A 543 -29.95 24.28 29.16
C SER A 543 -28.78 23.49 28.54
N LEU A 544 -28.37 22.38 29.15
CA LEU A 544 -27.33 21.51 28.57
C LEU A 544 -27.78 20.80 27.27
N GLN A 545 -29.08 20.53 27.08
CA GLN A 545 -29.62 20.07 25.81
C GLN A 545 -29.66 21.20 24.77
N ALA A 546 -30.04 22.41 25.17
CA ALA A 546 -30.14 23.56 24.28
C ALA A 546 -28.80 23.89 23.57
N LEU A 547 -27.68 23.79 24.29
CA LEU A 547 -26.31 23.97 23.75
C LEU A 547 -25.93 22.96 22.63
N LEU A 548 -26.71 21.89 22.46
CA LEU A 548 -26.50 20.86 21.43
C LEU A 548 -27.52 20.96 20.28
N THR A 549 -28.50 21.86 20.34
CA THR A 549 -29.57 21.98 19.33
C THR A 549 -28.99 22.36 17.96
N ASP A 550 -28.17 23.40 17.88
CA ASP A 550 -27.57 23.85 16.61
C ASP A 550 -26.68 22.76 15.98
N MET A 551 -26.00 21.97 16.83
CA MET A 551 -25.17 20.85 16.43
C MET A 551 -25.96 19.70 15.78
N THR A 552 -27.29 19.66 15.90
CA THR A 552 -28.15 18.72 15.15
C THR A 552 -28.24 19.05 13.66
N GLY A 553 -27.91 20.30 13.25
CA GLY A 553 -28.11 20.77 11.88
C GLY A 553 -29.58 20.80 11.46
N GLY A 554 -30.51 20.96 12.43
CA GLY A 554 -31.95 20.89 12.20
C GLY A 554 -32.54 19.48 12.11
N LYS A 555 -31.72 18.42 11.98
CA LYS A 555 -32.20 17.02 11.91
C LYS A 555 -32.95 16.65 13.19
N SER A 556 -34.18 16.15 13.06
CA SER A 556 -35.02 15.68 14.15
C SER A 556 -34.45 14.44 14.85
N LEU A 557 -34.86 14.21 16.10
CA LEU A 557 -34.57 12.98 16.86
C LEU A 557 -35.17 11.70 16.23
N ARG A 558 -36.12 11.83 15.29
CA ARG A 558 -36.74 10.72 14.54
C ARG A 558 -36.24 10.57 13.10
N GLU A 559 -35.29 11.41 12.67
CA GLU A 559 -34.66 11.28 11.35
C GLU A 559 -33.54 10.24 11.35
N ALA A 560 -33.18 9.78 10.16
CA ALA A 560 -32.13 8.78 9.96
C ALA A 560 -30.83 9.15 10.70
N TYR A 561 -30.19 8.13 11.28
CA TYR A 561 -28.88 8.23 11.90
C TYR A 561 -27.80 7.63 10.98
N ASP A 562 -26.52 7.90 11.25
CA ASP A 562 -25.40 7.55 10.35
C ASP A 562 -25.45 6.11 9.81
N TRP A 563 -25.81 5.14 10.66
CA TRP A 563 -25.84 3.71 10.28
C TRP A 563 -26.99 3.33 9.34
N GLU A 564 -28.02 4.16 9.21
CA GLU A 564 -29.09 4.03 8.22
C GLU A 564 -28.68 4.67 6.89
N GLU A 565 -27.88 5.74 6.94
CA GLU A 565 -27.38 6.48 5.76
C GLU A 565 -26.01 5.97 5.26
N ASN A 566 -25.62 4.73 5.61
CA ASN A 566 -24.32 4.11 5.28
C ASN A 566 -23.09 4.97 5.66
N TYR A 567 -23.21 5.75 6.73
CA TYR A 567 -22.22 6.66 7.31
C TYR A 567 -21.77 7.79 6.37
N ARG A 568 -22.57 8.17 5.36
CA ARG A 568 -22.28 9.28 4.41
C ARG A 568 -21.76 10.55 5.10
N ASP A 569 -22.53 11.10 6.03
CA ASP A 569 -22.22 12.32 6.79
C ASP A 569 -20.90 12.24 7.60
N THR A 570 -20.34 11.04 7.81
CA THR A 570 -19.08 10.86 8.54
C THR A 570 -17.83 11.04 7.67
N PHE A 571 -17.97 11.00 6.33
CA PHE A 571 -16.84 11.04 5.40
C PHE A 571 -16.37 12.46 5.06
N GLY A 572 -17.24 13.47 5.08
CA GLY A 572 -16.80 14.87 5.10
C GLY A 572 -17.79 15.90 4.55
N SER A 573 -18.07 16.91 5.36
CA SER A 573 -18.46 18.26 4.91
C SER A 573 -17.22 19.00 4.38
N SER A 574 -16.61 18.49 3.31
CA SER A 574 -15.31 18.96 2.79
C SER A 574 -15.33 19.42 1.33
N THR A 575 -16.50 19.44 0.68
CA THR A 575 -16.66 19.79 -0.74
C THR A 575 -18.06 20.37 -1.07
N THR A 576 -18.59 21.30 -0.27
CA THR A 576 -19.77 22.14 -0.63
C THR A 576 -19.77 23.47 0.13
N GLU A 577 -18.75 24.30 -0.07
CA GLU A 577 -18.86 25.73 0.23
C GLU A 577 -17.88 26.48 -0.69
N SER A 578 -18.41 26.95 -1.81
CA SER A 578 -17.69 27.70 -2.85
C SER A 578 -18.64 28.74 -3.44
N VAL A 579 -18.56 29.95 -2.89
CA VAL A 579 -19.07 31.21 -3.41
C VAL A 579 -17.95 32.22 -3.24
#